data_AF-A0A6J0VH94-F1
#
_entry.id   AF-A0A6J0VH94-F1
#
_cell.length_a   1.000
_cell.length_b   1.000
_cell.length_c   1.000
_cell.angle_alpha   90.00
_cell.angle_beta   90.00
_cell.angle_gamma   90.00
#
_symmetry.space_group_name_H-M   'P 1'
#
loop_
_entity.id
_entity.type
_entity.pdbx_description
1 polymer ?
#
loop_
_entity_poly.entity_id
_entity_poly.type
_entity_poly.pdbx_seq_one_letter_code
_entity_poly.pdbx_strand_id
1 'polypeptide(L)'
;MSLKIPQISPAGSPEQGDVSVALVGQTGAGKSALLNSIRGMIEGDVGCAPLEAPPKSGAPVMYPDPSHPNLLFWEVALDNEGQADRWLGEADVLVVVADGKFGESHAHVVKAALAASKKVYFARTKADLELHTLKRLMGERYERAEVINALRGVCAESLGAHQLGQPFVFLISAFEPYALDCPQLREALLRDVCMYERVLKPTRLDFEVISEREIAEIQEAYELGGLSEVVTRIQCSLETIWNAQLNIAITGESGAGKSTFVNVLRGINDEDEGAAATGVTETTAEPTPYPYPSHPNVTLWDLPGVGTPNFQADRYLERVEFSRYDFFIILASERFKESHVCLAQAIVAQGKQFYFVRTKIDNDMDAVRRRKNPPTEEEVLNEIRSDCQEKFAKAGLANSKVFLLSSFEINKYDFQAFEETLEQELPSHKRHAFLLSLPNVSSAIIEKKRQLLHQEVWKVALISSLVAAVPLPGLAFTCDVSILLRKLSTYRQDFGLDAASLTRLAERSGKPLEVLRAEVHSTLGRSINKDVVIGLLGKATGTGLVVANFFIHRIPIYGALAAGGLSFHTTYSMLSQCLEDLAADSQKVLLKAFDSEV
;
A
#
# COMPACT_ATOMS: atom_id res chain seq x y z
N MET A 1 46.51 21.83 20.79
CA MET A 1 46.15 20.43 20.47
C MET A 1 44.80 20.45 19.78
N SER A 2 44.78 20.22 18.47
CA SER A 2 43.55 20.21 17.67
C SER A 2 42.70 19.01 18.08
N LEU A 3 41.59 19.27 18.76
CA LEU A 3 40.61 18.26 19.14
C LEU A 3 39.77 17.93 17.90
N LYS A 4 39.85 16.67 17.47
CA LYS A 4 39.07 16.10 16.37
C LYS A 4 37.58 16.26 16.66
N ILE A 5 36.89 16.92 15.75
CA ILE A 5 35.43 16.88 15.61
C ILE A 5 35.03 15.41 15.43
N PRO A 6 34.07 14.85 16.19
CA PRO A 6 33.54 13.52 15.93
C PRO A 6 32.94 13.51 14.52
N GLN A 7 33.33 12.53 13.71
CA GLN A 7 32.76 12.35 12.38
C GLN A 7 31.24 12.20 12.50
N ILE A 8 30.53 12.99 11.69
CA ILE A 8 29.11 12.81 11.42
C ILE A 8 28.94 11.39 10.89
N SER A 9 28.26 10.53 11.66
CA SER A 9 27.85 9.21 11.20
C SER A 9 26.99 9.36 9.94
N PRO A 10 27.13 8.47 8.94
CA PRO A 10 26.29 8.51 7.75
C PRO A 10 24.82 8.30 8.18
N ALA A 11 23.90 8.80 7.35
CA ALA A 11 22.46 8.61 7.47
C ALA A 11 22.08 7.26 8.08
N GLY A 12 21.16 7.28 9.06
CA GLY A 12 20.78 6.14 9.88
C GLY A 12 20.68 4.85 9.08
N SER A 13 21.36 3.80 9.56
CA SER A 13 21.27 2.48 8.97
C SER A 13 19.83 1.96 9.05
N PRO A 14 19.26 1.42 7.96
CA PRO A 14 17.85 1.02 7.84
C PRO A 14 17.44 -0.23 8.65
N GLU A 15 18.15 -0.55 9.74
CA GLU A 15 18.03 -1.83 10.47
C GLU A 15 17.65 -1.68 11.96
N GLN A 16 17.45 -0.47 12.48
CA GLN A 16 17.16 -0.21 13.91
C GLN A 16 15.68 0.14 14.11
N GLY A 17 15.02 -0.49 15.10
CA GLY A 17 13.62 -0.21 15.47
C GLY A 17 13.45 1.18 16.10
N ASP A 18 12.26 1.78 15.99
CA ASP A 18 12.03 3.13 16.54
C ASP A 18 11.53 3.06 17.99
N VAL A 19 11.94 4.03 18.81
CA VAL A 19 11.69 4.08 20.25
C VAL A 19 11.06 5.41 20.65
N SER A 20 10.01 5.34 21.45
CA SER A 20 9.24 6.49 21.91
C SER A 20 9.47 6.80 23.40
N VAL A 21 9.67 8.09 23.72
CA VAL A 21 9.87 8.60 25.07
C VAL A 21 8.77 9.62 25.40
N ALA A 22 7.95 9.32 26.40
CA ALA A 22 6.90 10.23 26.87
C ALA A 22 7.35 11.04 28.09
N LEU A 23 7.24 12.36 28.01
CA LEU A 23 7.41 13.29 29.13
C LEU A 23 6.05 13.56 29.78
N VAL A 24 5.85 13.07 31.00
CA VAL A 24 4.56 13.06 31.66
C VAL A 24 4.60 13.92 32.91
N GLY A 25 3.69 14.90 33.03
CA GLY A 25 3.68 15.82 34.17
C GLY A 25 2.53 16.83 34.12
N GLN A 26 2.30 17.54 35.21
CA GLN A 26 1.28 18.60 35.28
C GLN A 26 1.53 19.73 34.27
N THR A 27 0.48 20.45 33.87
CA THR A 27 0.67 21.65 33.04
C THR A 27 1.49 22.71 33.78
N GLY A 28 2.44 23.32 33.07
CA GLY A 28 3.39 24.28 33.67
C GLY A 28 4.61 23.65 34.35
N ALA A 29 4.73 22.32 34.39
CA ALA A 29 5.89 21.62 34.94
C ALA A 29 7.16 21.69 34.05
N GLY A 30 7.15 22.45 32.95
CA GLY A 30 8.34 22.64 32.10
C GLY A 30 8.70 21.48 31.16
N LYS A 31 7.70 20.66 30.77
CA LYS A 31 7.90 19.49 29.88
C LYS A 31 8.48 19.88 28.51
N SER A 32 7.91 20.89 27.85
CA SER A 32 8.32 21.31 26.51
C SER A 32 9.75 21.86 26.50
N ALA A 33 10.12 22.61 27.55
CA ALA A 33 11.48 23.09 27.75
C ALA A 33 12.46 21.93 27.99
N LEU A 34 12.09 20.94 28.82
CA LEU A 34 12.87 19.74 29.05
C LEU A 34 13.07 18.93 27.75
N LEU A 35 12.01 18.78 26.95
CA LEU A 35 12.03 18.09 25.67
C LEU A 35 13.04 18.73 24.72
N ASN A 36 13.00 20.06 24.58
CA ASN A 36 13.93 20.80 23.73
C ASN A 36 15.37 20.67 24.24
N SER A 37 15.57 20.81 25.55
CA SER A 37 16.87 20.70 26.21
C SER A 37 17.52 19.33 26.00
N ILE A 38 16.78 18.23 26.17
CA ILE A 38 17.29 16.86 25.95
C ILE A 38 17.69 16.64 24.49
N ARG A 39 16.93 17.23 23.55
CA ARG A 39 17.21 17.19 22.10
C ARG A 39 18.33 18.14 21.67
N GLY A 40 18.84 18.97 22.58
CA GLY A 40 19.85 20.00 22.27
C GLY A 40 19.31 21.16 21.41
N MET A 41 17.99 21.39 21.44
CA MET A 41 17.28 22.44 20.69
C MET A 41 17.17 23.72 21.51
N ILE A 42 17.24 24.88 20.85
CA ILE A 42 17.04 26.20 21.45
C ILE A 42 15.76 26.82 20.86
N GLU A 43 15.18 27.78 21.58
CA GLU A 43 14.01 28.54 21.13
C GLU A 43 14.31 29.25 19.79
N GLY A 44 13.50 28.97 18.77
CA GLY A 44 13.68 29.48 17.40
C GLY A 44 14.19 28.45 16.39
N ASP A 45 14.69 27.29 16.84
CA ASP A 45 15.08 26.20 15.95
C ASP A 45 13.85 25.57 15.26
N VAL A 46 14.02 25.20 13.98
CA VAL A 46 12.97 24.51 13.21
C VAL A 46 12.69 23.14 13.85
N GLY A 47 11.46 22.89 14.30
CA GLY A 47 11.06 21.64 14.97
C GLY A 47 11.18 21.64 16.50
N CYS A 48 11.44 22.82 17.09
CA CYS A 48 11.40 23.07 18.54
C CYS A 48 9.95 23.06 19.07
N ALA A 49 9.72 22.48 20.25
CA ALA A 49 8.41 22.50 20.89
C ALA A 49 8.09 23.91 21.44
N PRO A 50 6.87 24.43 21.24
CA PRO A 50 6.49 25.76 21.72
C PRO A 50 6.46 25.81 23.25
N LEU A 51 7.01 26.88 23.83
CA LEU A 51 7.13 27.05 25.28
C LEU A 51 5.91 27.74 25.94
N GLU A 52 5.13 28.53 25.18
CA GLU A 52 4.11 29.44 25.72
C GLU A 52 2.66 28.94 25.62
N ALA A 53 2.40 27.86 24.88
CA ALA A 53 1.04 27.33 24.70
C ALA A 53 0.90 25.95 25.38
N PRO A 54 -0.07 25.74 26.29
CA PRO A 54 -0.40 24.38 26.69
C PRO A 54 -0.79 23.58 25.44
N PRO A 55 -0.38 22.32 25.31
CA PRO A 55 -0.79 21.50 24.18
C PRO A 55 -2.31 21.52 24.10
N LYS A 56 -2.85 21.91 22.93
CA LYS A 56 -4.29 21.96 22.69
C LYS A 56 -4.87 20.58 23.04
N SER A 57 -6.03 20.52 23.70
CA SER A 57 -6.67 19.25 24.05
C SER A 57 -6.86 18.39 22.78
N GLY A 58 -6.01 17.37 22.61
CA GLY A 58 -5.84 16.60 21.37
C GLY A 58 -4.82 15.48 21.53
N ALA A 59 -4.47 14.80 20.42
CA ALA A 59 -3.43 13.76 20.40
C ALA A 59 -2.03 14.36 20.67
N PRO A 60 -1.11 13.63 21.33
CA PRO A 60 0.22 14.13 21.67
C PRO A 60 1.03 14.44 20.40
N VAL A 61 1.76 15.56 20.43
CA VAL A 61 2.67 15.97 19.35
C VAL A 61 4.02 15.28 19.55
N MET A 62 4.49 14.57 18.52
CA MET A 62 5.77 13.87 18.51
C MET A 62 6.89 14.76 17.96
N TYR A 63 8.07 14.65 18.54
CA TYR A 63 9.23 15.46 18.29
C TYR A 63 10.47 14.57 18.13
N PRO A 64 11.00 14.38 16.90
CA PRO A 64 12.15 13.52 16.66
C PRO A 64 13.45 14.11 17.23
N ASP A 65 14.36 13.27 17.68
CA ASP A 65 15.70 13.71 18.09
C ASP A 65 16.55 14.07 16.86
N PRO A 66 17.17 15.28 16.82
CA PRO A 66 18.00 15.69 15.69
C PRO A 66 19.22 14.81 15.42
N SER A 67 19.73 14.14 16.46
CA SER A 67 20.92 13.27 16.38
C SER A 67 20.58 11.78 16.27
N HIS A 68 19.34 11.40 16.60
CA HIS A 68 18.85 10.02 16.56
C HIS A 68 17.43 9.97 15.97
N PRO A 69 17.29 9.88 14.63
CA PRO A 69 16.00 9.97 13.96
C PRO A 69 14.95 8.96 14.46
N ASN A 70 15.40 7.78 14.88
CA ASN A 70 14.55 6.69 15.39
C ASN A 70 14.06 6.90 16.83
N LEU A 71 14.45 8.01 17.48
CA LEU A 71 14.06 8.38 18.84
C LEU A 71 13.05 9.52 18.81
N LEU A 72 11.85 9.25 19.31
CA LEU A 72 10.73 10.21 19.30
C LEU A 72 10.37 10.65 20.72
N PHE A 73 10.27 11.96 20.93
CA PHE A 73 9.85 12.55 22.20
C PHE A 73 8.46 13.15 22.09
N TRP A 74 7.67 13.05 23.15
CA TRP A 74 6.35 13.68 23.21
C TRP A 74 5.94 13.98 24.64
N GLU A 75 4.93 14.83 24.82
CA GLU A 75 4.49 15.27 26.14
C GLU A 75 3.04 14.90 26.45
N VAL A 76 2.78 14.60 27.72
CA VAL A 76 1.47 14.27 28.27
C VAL A 76 1.19 15.14 29.50
N ALA A 77 0.04 15.78 29.50
CA ALA A 77 -0.47 16.51 30.66
C ALA A 77 -1.25 15.58 31.59
N LEU A 78 -1.04 15.71 32.90
CA LEU A 78 -1.72 14.91 33.94
C LEU A 78 -3.04 15.52 34.44
N ASP A 79 -3.54 16.57 33.79
CA ASP A 79 -4.62 17.39 34.37
C ASP A 79 -6.03 16.77 34.18
N ASN A 80 -6.19 15.78 33.30
CA ASN A 80 -7.45 15.06 33.06
C ASN A 80 -7.27 13.57 33.35
N GLU A 81 -7.89 13.08 34.42
CA GLU A 81 -7.95 11.65 34.76
C GLU A 81 -8.64 10.88 33.61
N GLY A 82 -7.90 9.95 32.98
CA GLY A 82 -8.36 9.12 31.86
C GLY A 82 -7.73 9.42 30.49
N GLN A 83 -7.21 10.64 30.26
CA GLN A 83 -6.51 10.94 29.00
C GLN A 83 -5.06 10.43 29.01
N ALA A 84 -4.39 10.50 30.16
CA ALA A 84 -3.03 10.00 30.32
C ALA A 84 -2.95 8.48 30.11
N ASP A 85 -3.86 7.70 30.73
CA ASP A 85 -3.85 6.23 30.65
C ASP A 85 -4.00 5.69 29.23
N ARG A 86 -4.72 6.42 28.37
CA ARG A 86 -4.86 6.09 26.94
C ARG A 86 -3.51 6.09 26.21
N TRP A 87 -2.65 7.05 26.52
CA TRP A 87 -1.38 7.25 25.81
C TRP A 87 -0.20 6.58 26.51
N LEU A 88 -0.26 6.38 27.83
CA LEU A 88 0.82 5.75 28.60
C LEU A 88 1.14 4.31 28.15
N GLY A 89 0.17 3.62 27.53
CA GLY A 89 0.36 2.33 26.88
C GLY A 89 1.29 2.37 25.66
N GLU A 90 1.46 3.53 25.02
CA GLU A 90 2.17 3.70 23.74
C GLU A 90 3.65 4.03 23.91
N ALA A 91 4.06 4.62 25.04
CA ALA A 91 5.47 4.99 25.28
C ALA A 91 6.34 3.78 25.63
N ASP A 92 7.53 3.65 25.03
CA ASP A 92 8.49 2.59 25.42
C ASP A 92 9.20 2.96 26.73
N VAL A 93 9.51 4.24 26.88
CA VAL A 93 10.18 4.82 28.04
C VAL A 93 9.40 6.03 28.54
N LEU A 94 9.26 6.16 29.86
CA LEU A 94 8.59 7.29 30.49
C LEU A 94 9.59 8.16 31.25
N VAL A 95 9.43 9.48 31.12
CA VAL A 95 10.09 10.48 31.95
C VAL A 95 9.00 11.24 32.71
N VAL A 96 8.91 11.01 34.01
CA VAL A 96 7.94 11.69 34.89
C VAL A 96 8.54 13.01 35.34
N VAL A 97 7.87 14.10 35.00
CA VAL A 97 8.33 15.48 35.15
C VAL A 97 7.51 16.20 36.21
N ALA A 98 8.19 16.76 37.21
CA ALA A 98 7.60 17.63 38.22
C ALA A 98 8.46 18.89 38.37
N ASP A 99 7.85 20.02 38.72
CA ASP A 99 8.57 21.24 39.10
C ASP A 99 8.79 21.36 40.62
N GLY A 100 8.62 20.25 41.34
CA GLY A 100 8.67 20.19 42.80
C GLY A 100 8.58 18.76 43.35
N LYS A 101 7.57 18.51 44.20
CA LYS A 101 7.30 17.18 44.77
C LYS A 101 6.45 16.34 43.81
N PHE A 102 6.62 15.02 43.87
CA PHE A 102 5.76 14.09 43.13
C PHE A 102 4.50 13.81 43.94
N GLY A 103 3.35 14.17 43.38
CA GLY A 103 2.04 13.94 43.99
C GLY A 103 1.37 12.62 43.57
N GLU A 104 0.14 12.42 44.03
CA GLU A 104 -0.64 11.20 43.81
C GLU A 104 -0.89 10.87 42.33
N SER A 105 -1.15 11.89 41.50
CA SER A 105 -1.33 11.70 40.04
C SER A 105 -0.08 11.17 39.36
N HIS A 106 1.12 11.62 39.76
CA HIS A 106 2.38 11.07 39.28
C HIS A 106 2.54 9.61 39.74
N ALA A 107 2.15 9.32 40.98
CA ALA A 107 2.28 7.98 41.53
C ALA A 107 1.38 6.94 40.83
N HIS A 108 0.17 7.34 40.44
CA HIS A 108 -0.73 6.50 39.67
C HIS A 108 -0.09 6.05 38.35
N VAL A 109 0.44 7.02 37.58
CA VAL A 109 1.09 6.77 36.28
C VAL A 109 2.32 5.88 36.42
N VAL A 110 3.15 6.13 37.43
CA VAL A 110 4.35 5.30 37.67
C VAL A 110 3.96 3.86 37.97
N LYS A 111 2.92 3.62 38.79
CA LYS A 111 2.44 2.27 39.10
C LYS A 111 1.93 1.55 37.85
N ALA A 112 1.18 2.24 36.99
CA ALA A 112 0.71 1.69 35.72
C ALA A 112 1.88 1.32 34.78
N ALA A 113 2.87 2.20 34.65
CA ALA A 113 4.05 1.97 33.82
C ALA A 113 4.91 0.81 34.32
N LEU A 114 5.14 0.72 35.64
CA LEU A 114 5.87 -0.39 36.26
C LEU A 114 5.15 -1.73 36.11
N ALA A 115 3.81 -1.76 36.23
CA ALA A 115 3.01 -2.96 35.98
C ALA A 115 3.13 -3.44 34.52
N ALA A 116 3.28 -2.50 33.57
CA ALA A 116 3.53 -2.78 32.16
C ALA A 116 5.02 -3.09 31.84
N SER A 117 5.87 -3.27 32.86
CA SER A 117 7.32 -3.53 32.70
C SER A 117 8.08 -2.44 31.91
N LYS A 118 7.62 -1.19 31.98
CA LYS A 118 8.23 -0.06 31.27
C LYS A 118 9.34 0.59 32.09
N LYS A 119 10.32 1.18 31.40
CA LYS A 119 11.36 1.98 32.05
C LYS A 119 10.82 3.35 32.40
N VAL A 120 11.08 3.79 33.64
CA VAL A 120 10.63 5.09 34.15
C VAL A 120 11.81 5.89 34.72
N TYR A 121 11.94 7.13 34.28
CA TYR A 121 12.87 8.14 34.79
C TYR A 121 12.11 9.25 35.52
N PHE A 122 12.76 9.92 36.47
CA PHE A 122 12.18 11.00 37.25
C PHE A 122 12.99 12.29 37.05
N ALA A 123 12.34 13.36 36.61
CA ALA A 123 12.97 14.65 36.37
C ALA A 123 12.30 15.74 37.19
N ARG A 124 13.10 16.50 37.95
CA ARG A 124 12.69 17.76 38.60
C ARG A 124 13.15 18.93 37.75
N THR A 125 12.22 19.66 37.15
CA THR A 125 12.51 20.88 36.38
C THR A 125 12.57 22.11 37.29
N LYS A 126 13.01 23.25 36.75
CA LYS A 126 13.16 24.53 37.48
C LYS A 126 14.15 24.47 38.66
N ALA A 127 15.04 23.47 38.68
CA ALA A 127 16.01 23.29 39.76
C ALA A 127 17.04 24.42 39.82
N ASP A 128 17.37 25.02 38.68
CA ASP A 128 18.18 26.22 38.56
C ASP A 128 17.58 27.44 39.28
N LEU A 129 16.28 27.68 39.11
CA LEU A 129 15.55 28.75 39.79
C LEU A 129 15.56 28.55 41.31
N GLU A 130 15.37 27.33 41.78
CA GLU A 130 15.43 26.99 43.21
C GLU A 130 16.84 27.14 43.77
N LEU A 131 17.86 26.66 43.06
CA LEU A 131 19.27 26.83 43.46
C LEU A 131 19.65 28.30 43.56
N HIS A 132 19.21 29.13 42.61
CA HIS A 132 19.42 30.57 42.62
C HIS A 132 18.71 31.22 43.82
N THR A 133 17.46 30.84 44.09
CA THR A 133 16.69 31.35 45.23
C THR A 133 17.34 30.98 46.56
N LEU A 134 17.76 29.72 46.73
CA LEU A 134 18.41 29.25 47.95
C LEU A 134 19.81 29.87 48.15
N LYS A 135 20.55 30.13 47.07
CA LYS A 135 21.80 30.89 47.15
C LYS A 135 21.60 32.28 47.73
N ARG A 136 20.53 32.97 47.35
CA ARG A 136 20.19 34.31 47.89
C ARG A 136 19.75 34.25 49.35
N LEU A 137 19.00 33.21 49.73
CA LEU A 137 18.49 33.06 51.10
C LEU A 137 19.56 32.62 52.11
N MET A 138 20.48 31.75 51.69
CA MET A 138 21.48 31.17 52.59
C MET A 138 22.80 31.96 52.65
N GLY A 139 23.08 32.79 51.65
CA GLY A 139 24.25 33.66 51.62
C GLY A 139 25.55 32.86 51.73
N GLU A 140 26.38 33.17 52.74
CA GLU A 140 27.66 32.48 52.99
C GLU A 140 27.50 31.02 53.44
N ARG A 141 26.32 30.61 53.90
CA ARG A 141 26.01 29.21 54.26
C ARG A 141 25.60 28.35 53.06
N TYR A 142 25.64 28.90 51.85
CA TYR A 142 25.26 28.18 50.65
C TYR A 142 26.36 27.24 50.19
N GLU A 143 26.12 25.94 50.33
CA GLU A 143 26.91 24.91 49.69
C GLU A 143 26.10 24.22 48.58
N ARG A 144 26.52 24.37 47.32
CA ARG A 144 25.78 23.92 46.15
C ARG A 144 25.50 22.40 46.18
N ALA A 145 26.46 21.59 46.62
CA ALA A 145 26.33 20.14 46.65
C ALA A 145 25.31 19.66 47.69
N GLU A 146 25.33 20.26 48.90
CA GLU A 146 24.37 19.96 49.96
C GLU A 146 22.93 20.31 49.53
N VAL A 147 22.75 21.47 48.88
CA VAL A 147 21.43 21.89 48.38
C VAL A 147 20.91 20.95 47.30
N ILE A 148 21.76 20.56 46.35
CA ILE A 148 21.39 19.59 45.31
C ILE A 148 20.94 18.26 45.94
N ASN A 149 21.69 17.77 46.95
CA ASN A 149 21.33 16.54 47.65
C ASN A 149 20.02 16.69 48.45
N ALA A 150 19.79 17.84 49.09
CA ALA A 150 18.55 18.13 49.79
C ALA A 150 17.34 18.18 48.83
N LEU A 151 17.47 18.83 47.67
CA LEU A 151 16.41 18.88 46.66
C LEU A 151 16.04 17.48 46.15
N ARG A 152 17.05 16.63 45.88
CA ARG A 152 16.82 15.22 45.51
C ARG A 152 16.18 14.43 46.66
N GLY A 153 16.64 14.64 47.89
CA GLY A 153 16.09 14.00 49.09
C GLY A 153 14.60 14.25 49.25
N VAL A 154 14.16 15.51 49.11
CA VAL A 154 12.74 15.89 49.18
C VAL A 154 11.90 15.18 48.10
N CYS A 155 12.42 15.04 46.88
CA CYS A 155 11.74 14.28 45.84
C CYS A 155 11.67 12.78 46.15
N ALA A 156 12.78 12.19 46.59
CA ALA A 156 12.85 10.77 46.93
C ALA A 156 11.92 10.41 48.10
N GLU A 157 11.81 11.28 49.11
CA GLU A 157 10.85 11.14 50.21
C GLU A 157 9.40 11.19 49.71
N SER A 158 9.08 12.10 48.77
CA SER A 158 7.74 12.17 48.19
C SER A 158 7.36 10.90 47.42
N LEU A 159 8.31 10.30 46.68
CA LEU A 159 8.09 9.03 45.98
C LEU A 159 7.99 7.85 46.94
N GLY A 160 8.79 7.84 48.01
CA GLY A 160 8.74 6.84 49.07
C GLY A 160 7.41 6.82 49.81
N ALA A 161 6.81 7.99 50.07
CA ALA A 161 5.49 8.12 50.68
C ALA A 161 4.37 7.45 49.84
N HIS A 162 4.57 7.32 48.53
CA HIS A 162 3.63 6.68 47.61
C HIS A 162 3.96 5.20 47.29
N GLN A 163 4.92 4.60 48.01
CA GLN A 163 5.40 3.22 47.84
C GLN A 163 6.13 2.97 46.51
N LEU A 164 6.80 3.98 45.96
CA LEU A 164 7.56 3.90 44.70
C LEU A 164 9.08 3.71 44.91
N GLY A 165 9.51 3.50 46.15
CA GLY A 165 10.91 3.42 46.52
C GLY A 165 11.61 4.79 46.53
N GLN A 166 12.94 4.78 46.43
CA GLN A 166 13.78 5.98 46.36
C GLN A 166 14.57 6.00 45.04
N PRO A 167 13.92 6.20 43.89
CA PRO A 167 14.59 6.24 42.61
C PRO A 167 15.46 7.51 42.48
N PHE A 168 16.46 7.46 41.61
CA PHE A 168 17.28 8.64 41.30
C PHE A 168 16.44 9.68 40.55
N VAL A 169 16.49 10.92 41.03
CA VAL A 169 15.77 12.06 40.44
C VAL A 169 16.78 13.01 39.78
N PHE A 170 16.63 13.17 38.47
CA PHE A 170 17.45 14.08 37.66
C PHE A 170 16.98 15.51 37.90
N LEU A 171 17.89 16.39 38.35
CA LEU A 171 17.63 17.81 38.46
C LEU A 171 17.94 18.49 37.13
N ILE A 172 16.95 19.16 36.53
CA ILE A 172 17.08 19.72 35.19
C ILE A 172 16.94 21.23 35.21
N SER A 173 17.86 21.91 34.53
CA SER A 173 17.65 23.26 34.01
C SER A 173 17.19 23.13 32.57
N ALA A 174 15.94 23.52 32.31
CA ALA A 174 15.32 23.33 31.00
C ALA A 174 15.77 24.38 29.96
N PHE A 175 16.47 25.43 30.39
CA PHE A 175 17.01 26.48 29.52
C PHE A 175 18.53 26.37 29.31
N GLU A 176 19.20 25.49 30.07
CA GLU A 176 20.64 25.24 29.95
C GLU A 176 20.89 23.74 29.71
N PRO A 177 20.96 23.29 28.44
CA PRO A 177 21.02 21.85 28.10
C PRO A 177 22.27 21.12 28.60
N TYR A 178 23.30 21.87 29.00
CA TYR A 178 24.56 21.35 29.53
C TYR A 178 24.69 21.50 31.05
N ALA A 179 23.68 22.05 31.73
CA ALA A 179 23.70 22.28 33.16
C ALA A 179 22.99 21.15 33.94
N LEU A 180 23.36 21.02 35.21
CA LEU A 180 22.81 20.03 36.15
C LEU A 180 22.88 18.60 35.58
N ASP A 181 21.78 17.86 35.63
CA ASP A 181 21.74 16.44 35.26
C ASP A 181 21.20 16.19 33.83
N CYS A 182 21.02 17.25 33.02
CA CYS A 182 20.45 17.12 31.67
C CYS A 182 21.30 16.22 30.74
N PRO A 183 22.64 16.37 30.68
CA PRO A 183 23.49 15.46 29.92
C PRO A 183 23.39 14.01 30.39
N GLN A 184 23.35 13.79 31.71
CA GLN A 184 23.27 12.45 32.32
C GLN A 184 21.92 11.79 32.03
N LEU A 185 20.83 12.57 32.01
CA LEU A 185 19.51 12.09 31.60
C LEU A 185 19.51 11.68 30.12
N ARG A 186 20.07 12.51 29.24
CA ARG A 186 20.17 12.20 27.80
C ARG A 186 20.98 10.92 27.56
N GLU A 187 22.14 10.80 28.19
CA GLU A 187 22.95 9.58 28.09
C GLU A 187 22.22 8.35 28.63
N ALA A 188 21.48 8.48 29.73
CA ALA A 188 20.70 7.38 30.29
C ALA A 188 19.58 6.94 29.34
N LEU A 189 18.87 7.90 28.73
CA LEU A 189 17.84 7.63 27.73
C LEU A 189 18.44 6.92 26.51
N LEU A 190 19.52 7.44 25.93
CA LEU A 190 20.15 6.84 24.74
C LEU A 190 20.67 5.41 25.00
N ARG A 191 21.22 5.14 26.19
CA ARG A 191 21.65 3.77 26.57
C ARG A 191 20.49 2.78 26.58
N ASP A 192 19.36 3.17 27.16
CA ASP A 192 18.21 2.28 27.30
C ASP A 192 17.44 2.19 25.97
N VAL A 193 17.33 3.28 25.20
CA VAL A 193 16.79 3.29 23.82
C VAL A 193 17.50 2.27 22.94
N CYS A 194 18.84 2.21 22.96
CA CYS A 194 19.61 1.23 22.18
C CYS A 194 19.30 -0.24 22.52
N MET A 195 18.81 -0.53 23.75
CA MET A 195 18.32 -1.86 24.10
C MET A 195 16.97 -2.15 23.42
N TYR A 196 16.06 -1.18 23.43
CA TYR A 196 14.74 -1.29 22.78
C TYR A 196 14.87 -1.39 21.25
N GLU A 197 15.77 -0.63 20.62
CA GLU A 197 16.08 -0.69 19.18
C GLU A 197 16.48 -2.11 18.73
N ARG A 198 17.16 -2.90 19.61
CA ARG A 198 17.61 -4.26 19.33
C ARG A 198 16.54 -5.33 19.52
N VAL A 199 15.59 -5.09 20.44
CA VAL A 199 14.47 -6.01 20.74
C VAL A 199 13.35 -5.82 19.73
N LEU A 200 13.14 -4.59 19.25
CA LEU A 200 12.18 -4.23 18.21
C LEU A 200 12.68 -4.53 16.78
N LYS A 201 13.65 -5.45 16.62
CA LYS A 201 14.12 -5.88 15.30
C LYS A 201 12.93 -6.25 14.41
N PRO A 202 12.82 -5.67 13.20
CA PRO A 202 11.65 -5.86 12.38
C PRO A 202 11.58 -7.31 11.92
N THR A 203 10.53 -8.03 12.34
CA THR A 203 10.02 -9.14 11.54
C THR A 203 9.63 -8.51 10.20
N ARG A 204 10.39 -8.79 9.14
CA ARG A 204 10.03 -8.39 7.78
C ARG A 204 8.61 -8.87 7.51
N LEU A 205 7.64 -7.97 7.57
CA LEU A 205 6.44 -8.06 6.77
C LEU A 205 6.90 -7.61 5.38
N ASP A 206 7.06 -8.58 4.48
CA ASP A 206 7.67 -8.46 3.14
C ASP A 206 6.86 -7.59 2.15
N PHE A 207 6.17 -6.54 2.60
CA PHE A 207 5.29 -5.72 1.76
C PHE A 207 5.52 -4.21 1.98
N GLU A 208 6.56 -3.65 1.32
CA GLU A 208 6.46 -2.59 0.28
C GLU A 208 7.71 -1.72 0.07
N VAL A 209 7.97 -1.43 -1.22
CA VAL A 209 9.03 -0.55 -1.72
C VAL A 209 8.35 0.62 -2.46
N ILE A 210 8.09 1.74 -1.77
CA ILE A 210 8.00 3.04 -2.47
C ILE A 210 9.38 3.23 -3.11
N SER A 211 9.44 3.37 -4.43
CA SER A 211 10.73 3.50 -5.10
C SER A 211 11.40 4.82 -4.74
N GLU A 212 12.74 4.85 -4.73
CA GLU A 212 13.50 6.09 -4.50
C GLU A 212 13.13 7.19 -5.52
N ARG A 213 12.73 6.76 -6.73
CA ARG A 213 12.22 7.64 -7.77
C ARG A 213 10.91 8.31 -7.36
N GLU A 214 9.93 7.55 -6.87
CA GLU A 214 8.65 8.09 -6.42
C GLU A 214 8.84 9.04 -5.22
N ILE A 215 9.78 8.73 -4.32
CA ILE A 215 10.15 9.61 -3.21
C ILE A 215 10.69 10.95 -3.74
N ALA A 216 11.60 10.92 -4.70
CA ALA A 216 12.16 12.12 -5.31
C ALA A 216 11.09 12.95 -6.05
N GLU A 217 10.18 12.29 -6.78
CA GLU A 217 9.07 12.95 -7.49
C GLU A 217 8.10 13.65 -6.52
N ILE A 218 7.84 13.05 -5.35
CA ILE A 218 7.05 13.66 -4.27
C ILE A 218 7.78 14.85 -3.65
N GLN A 219 9.09 14.73 -3.43
CA GLN A 219 9.89 15.83 -2.89
C GLN A 219 9.88 17.04 -3.81
N GLU A 220 10.12 16.82 -5.11
CA GLU A 220 10.09 17.87 -6.12
C GLU A 220 8.70 18.54 -6.18
N ALA A 221 7.63 17.75 -6.13
CA ALA A 221 6.26 18.27 -6.10
C ALA A 221 6.05 19.21 -4.91
N TYR A 222 6.54 18.81 -3.74
CA TYR A 222 6.45 19.59 -2.52
C TYR A 222 7.26 20.89 -2.61
N GLU A 223 8.47 20.85 -3.16
CA GLU A 223 9.32 22.03 -3.37
C GLU A 223 8.68 23.03 -4.35
N LEU A 224 7.96 22.55 -5.36
CA LEU A 224 7.33 23.39 -6.39
C LEU A 224 6.02 24.06 -5.93
N GLY A 225 5.18 23.35 -5.17
CA GLY A 225 3.83 23.84 -4.85
C GLY A 225 3.24 23.33 -3.53
N GLY A 226 4.07 22.79 -2.65
CA GLY A 226 3.67 22.27 -1.35
C GLY A 226 2.73 21.07 -1.45
N LEU A 227 1.87 20.90 -0.42
CA LEU A 227 0.96 19.76 -0.34
C LEU A 227 -0.05 19.66 -1.49
N SER A 228 -0.48 20.81 -2.05
CA SER A 228 -1.46 20.83 -3.14
C SER A 228 -0.89 20.20 -4.41
N GLU A 229 0.37 20.49 -4.73
CA GLU A 229 1.06 19.94 -5.89
C GLU A 229 1.35 18.44 -5.68
N VAL A 230 1.73 18.03 -4.47
CA VAL A 230 1.89 16.60 -4.11
C VAL A 230 0.58 15.83 -4.32
N VAL A 231 -0.54 16.33 -3.78
CA VAL A 231 -1.85 15.71 -3.95
C VAL A 231 -2.22 15.64 -5.43
N THR A 232 -2.01 16.72 -6.18
CA THR A 232 -2.31 16.78 -7.62
C THR A 232 -1.50 15.75 -8.41
N ARG A 233 -0.17 15.68 -8.20
CA ARG A 233 0.68 14.72 -8.91
C ARG A 233 0.33 13.27 -8.61
N ILE A 234 0.08 12.93 -7.34
CA ILE A 234 -0.30 11.57 -6.96
C ILE A 234 -1.69 11.24 -7.51
N GLN A 235 -2.63 12.18 -7.48
CA GLN A 235 -3.95 12.01 -8.11
C GLN A 235 -3.80 11.76 -9.61
N CYS A 236 -3.02 12.57 -10.33
CA CYS A 236 -2.75 12.38 -11.75
C CYS A 236 -2.07 11.03 -12.04
N SER A 237 -1.14 10.58 -11.18
CA SER A 237 -0.52 9.26 -11.30
C SER A 237 -1.55 8.15 -11.16
N LEU A 238 -2.43 8.21 -10.16
CA LEU A 238 -3.49 7.21 -9.96
C LEU A 238 -4.51 7.23 -11.10
N GLU A 239 -4.91 8.41 -11.56
CA GLU A 239 -5.80 8.56 -12.72
C GLU A 239 -5.17 8.00 -13.99
N THR A 240 -3.86 8.18 -14.20
CA THR A 240 -3.16 7.61 -15.35
C THR A 240 -3.17 6.08 -15.32
N ILE A 241 -3.02 5.48 -14.14
CA ILE A 241 -3.02 4.01 -13.97
C ILE A 241 -4.44 3.45 -14.12
N TRP A 242 -5.45 4.08 -13.52
CA TRP A 242 -6.82 3.57 -13.50
C TRP A 242 -7.62 3.90 -14.77
N ASN A 243 -7.31 5.03 -15.43
CA ASN A 243 -7.96 5.46 -16.67
C ASN A 243 -7.14 5.11 -17.92
N ALA A 244 -6.08 4.30 -17.78
CA ALA A 244 -5.33 3.80 -18.92
C ALA A 244 -6.27 3.05 -19.86
N GLN A 245 -6.45 3.60 -21.06
CA GLN A 245 -7.20 2.94 -22.11
C GLN A 245 -6.35 1.85 -22.76
N LEU A 246 -6.96 0.68 -22.92
CA LEU A 246 -6.36 -0.47 -23.60
C LEU A 246 -7.34 -1.01 -24.64
N ASN A 247 -6.97 -0.90 -25.91
CA ASN A 247 -7.75 -1.36 -27.05
C ASN A 247 -7.05 -2.55 -27.70
N ILE A 248 -7.62 -3.73 -27.56
CA ILE A 248 -7.05 -4.98 -28.07
C ILE A 248 -7.83 -5.41 -29.31
N ALA A 249 -7.18 -5.46 -30.47
CA ALA A 249 -7.81 -5.95 -31.69
C ALA A 249 -7.78 -7.47 -31.75
N ILE A 250 -8.92 -8.11 -31.97
CA ILE A 250 -9.05 -9.55 -32.20
C ILE A 250 -9.44 -9.75 -33.66
N THR A 251 -8.51 -10.30 -34.44
CA THR A 251 -8.68 -10.56 -35.87
C THR A 251 -8.40 -12.02 -36.17
N GLY A 252 -8.70 -12.46 -37.38
CA GLY A 252 -8.62 -13.85 -37.76
C GLY A 252 -9.73 -14.22 -38.73
N GLU A 253 -9.73 -15.47 -39.16
CA GLU A 253 -10.68 -15.92 -40.17
C GLU A 253 -12.10 -16.02 -39.64
N SER A 254 -13.07 -16.11 -40.55
CA SER A 254 -14.42 -16.50 -40.18
C SER A 254 -14.40 -17.92 -39.61
N GLY A 255 -15.13 -18.16 -38.51
CA GLY A 255 -15.13 -19.45 -37.81
C GLY A 255 -13.89 -19.75 -36.96
N ALA A 256 -12.91 -18.83 -36.86
CA ALA A 256 -11.73 -19.01 -36.00
C ALA A 256 -12.02 -18.99 -34.48
N GLY A 257 -13.26 -18.68 -34.09
CA GLY A 257 -13.67 -18.58 -32.69
C GLY A 257 -13.41 -17.21 -32.05
N LYS A 258 -13.37 -16.13 -32.85
CA LYS A 258 -13.08 -14.76 -32.38
C LYS A 258 -14.05 -14.29 -31.30
N SER A 259 -15.36 -14.37 -31.58
CA SER A 259 -16.40 -13.93 -30.65
C SER A 259 -16.43 -14.78 -29.37
N THR A 260 -16.24 -16.10 -29.48
CA THR A 260 -16.07 -16.98 -28.29
C THR A 260 -14.83 -16.59 -27.48
N PHE A 261 -13.71 -16.29 -28.13
CA PHE A 261 -12.48 -15.87 -27.45
C PHE A 261 -12.66 -14.52 -26.73
N VAL A 262 -13.38 -13.57 -27.33
CA VAL A 262 -13.77 -12.29 -26.69
C VAL A 262 -14.56 -12.56 -25.40
N ASN A 263 -15.55 -13.44 -25.45
CA ASN A 263 -16.41 -13.76 -24.30
C ASN A 263 -15.61 -14.44 -23.18
N VAL A 264 -14.77 -15.41 -23.54
CA VAL A 264 -13.89 -16.13 -22.60
C VAL A 264 -12.93 -15.18 -21.90
N LEU A 265 -12.26 -14.29 -22.63
CA LEU A 265 -11.36 -13.30 -22.04
C LEU A 265 -12.09 -12.32 -21.11
N ARG A 266 -13.35 -11.98 -21.40
CA ARG A 266 -14.20 -11.13 -20.56
C ARG A 266 -14.82 -11.86 -19.37
N GLY A 267 -14.73 -13.19 -19.33
CA GLY A 267 -15.37 -14.02 -18.31
C GLY A 267 -16.89 -14.01 -18.40
N ILE A 268 -17.46 -13.87 -19.60
CA ILE A 268 -18.89 -13.82 -19.89
C ILE A 268 -19.26 -15.09 -20.69
N ASN A 269 -20.46 -15.64 -20.47
CA ASN A 269 -20.95 -16.76 -21.26
C ASN A 269 -21.50 -16.28 -22.61
N ASP A 270 -21.50 -17.16 -23.62
CA ASP A 270 -21.93 -16.80 -24.98
C ASP A 270 -23.41 -16.37 -25.07
N GLU A 271 -24.24 -16.72 -24.09
CA GLU A 271 -25.67 -16.38 -24.03
C GLU A 271 -25.99 -15.16 -23.14
N ASP A 272 -24.99 -14.61 -22.45
CA ASP A 272 -25.21 -13.48 -21.53
C ASP A 272 -25.47 -12.18 -22.31
N GLU A 273 -26.19 -11.25 -21.68
CA GLU A 273 -26.43 -9.93 -22.25
C GLU A 273 -25.11 -9.17 -22.47
N GLY A 274 -24.85 -8.72 -23.71
CA GLY A 274 -23.61 -8.05 -24.09
C GLY A 274 -22.45 -8.98 -24.45
N ALA A 275 -22.71 -10.28 -24.59
CA ALA A 275 -21.78 -11.23 -25.22
C ALA A 275 -21.58 -10.94 -26.72
N ALA A 276 -20.40 -11.25 -27.23
CA ALA A 276 -20.14 -11.24 -28.66
C ALA A 276 -20.89 -12.40 -29.32
N ALA A 277 -21.72 -12.09 -30.32
CA ALA A 277 -22.56 -13.07 -30.97
C ALA A 277 -21.72 -14.15 -31.66
N THR A 278 -21.85 -15.39 -31.21
CA THR A 278 -21.14 -16.54 -31.77
C THR A 278 -21.95 -17.15 -32.92
N GLY A 279 -21.27 -17.52 -34.00
CA GLY A 279 -21.90 -18.08 -35.19
C GLY A 279 -20.93 -18.84 -36.07
N VAL A 280 -21.47 -19.72 -36.92
CA VAL A 280 -20.69 -20.52 -37.89
C VAL A 280 -20.28 -19.69 -39.11
N THR A 281 -21.06 -18.67 -39.45
CA THR A 281 -20.79 -17.71 -40.54
C THR A 281 -20.22 -16.40 -39.98
N GLU A 282 -19.73 -15.53 -40.87
CA GLU A 282 -19.20 -14.23 -40.46
C GLU A 282 -20.32 -13.38 -39.84
N THR A 283 -20.27 -13.21 -38.52
CA THR A 283 -21.26 -12.46 -37.74
C THR A 283 -20.92 -10.96 -37.65
N THR A 284 -19.65 -10.59 -37.86
CA THR A 284 -19.11 -9.25 -37.61
C THR A 284 -18.69 -8.58 -38.93
N ALA A 285 -19.48 -7.60 -39.40
CA ALA A 285 -19.20 -6.87 -40.65
C ALA A 285 -18.38 -5.58 -40.44
N GLU A 286 -18.37 -5.06 -39.21
CA GLU A 286 -17.69 -3.84 -38.79
C GLU A 286 -16.97 -4.07 -37.44
N PRO A 287 -15.85 -3.37 -37.16
CA PRO A 287 -15.15 -3.46 -35.88
C PRO A 287 -16.11 -3.18 -34.71
N THR A 288 -16.34 -4.18 -33.87
CA THR A 288 -17.32 -4.08 -32.77
C THR A 288 -16.60 -4.05 -31.41
N PRO A 289 -16.83 -3.01 -30.58
CA PRO A 289 -16.19 -2.91 -29.27
C PRO A 289 -16.93 -3.73 -28.21
N TYR A 290 -16.16 -4.47 -27.42
CA TYR A 290 -16.61 -5.24 -26.27
C TYR A 290 -15.80 -4.83 -25.02
N PRO A 291 -16.27 -3.84 -24.25
CA PRO A 291 -15.62 -3.46 -23.00
C PRO A 291 -15.71 -4.59 -21.96
N TYR A 292 -14.71 -4.67 -21.09
CA TYR A 292 -14.77 -5.55 -19.92
C TYR A 292 -15.86 -5.08 -18.94
N PRO A 293 -16.69 -5.97 -18.39
CA PRO A 293 -17.80 -5.59 -17.50
C PRO A 293 -17.39 -4.74 -16.30
N SER A 294 -16.24 -5.06 -15.71
CA SER A 294 -15.71 -4.37 -14.53
C SER A 294 -14.67 -3.30 -14.86
N HIS A 295 -14.18 -3.26 -16.10
CA HIS A 295 -13.07 -2.41 -16.52
C HIS A 295 -13.35 -1.83 -17.92
N PRO A 296 -14.25 -0.84 -18.05
CA PRO A 296 -14.67 -0.32 -19.35
C PRO A 296 -13.53 0.37 -20.14
N ASN A 297 -12.44 0.75 -19.46
CA ASN A 297 -11.24 1.30 -20.09
C ASN A 297 -10.45 0.25 -20.88
N VAL A 298 -10.72 -1.04 -20.65
CA VAL A 298 -10.16 -2.14 -21.44
C VAL A 298 -11.24 -2.66 -22.39
N THR A 299 -10.98 -2.55 -23.69
CA THR A 299 -11.92 -2.94 -24.75
C THR A 299 -11.29 -3.97 -25.66
N LEU A 300 -11.95 -5.11 -25.79
CA LEU A 300 -11.67 -6.10 -26.82
C LEU A 300 -12.47 -5.73 -28.06
N TRP A 301 -11.82 -5.67 -29.21
CA TRP A 301 -12.46 -5.34 -30.48
C TRP A 301 -12.53 -6.57 -31.35
N ASP A 302 -13.74 -7.08 -31.60
CA ASP A 302 -13.94 -8.15 -32.58
C ASP A 302 -13.91 -7.53 -33.98
N LEU A 303 -12.93 -7.93 -34.77
CA LEU A 303 -12.72 -7.41 -36.12
C LEU A 303 -13.34 -8.35 -37.16
N PRO A 304 -13.79 -7.80 -38.30
CA PRO A 304 -14.32 -8.60 -39.39
C PRO A 304 -13.33 -9.66 -39.87
N GLY A 305 -13.86 -10.79 -40.34
CA GLY A 305 -13.06 -11.95 -40.70
C GLY A 305 -12.09 -11.66 -41.84
N VAL A 306 -10.88 -12.21 -41.76
CA VAL A 306 -9.92 -12.19 -42.88
C VAL A 306 -10.05 -13.45 -43.72
N GLY A 307 -9.68 -13.39 -45.01
CA GLY A 307 -9.69 -14.56 -45.89
C GLY A 307 -10.76 -14.59 -46.98
N THR A 308 -11.36 -13.44 -47.33
CA THR A 308 -12.05 -13.31 -48.62
C THR A 308 -11.04 -13.41 -49.77
N PRO A 309 -11.42 -13.96 -50.95
CA PRO A 309 -10.47 -14.16 -52.06
C PRO A 309 -9.80 -12.88 -52.59
N ASN A 310 -10.33 -11.69 -52.26
CA ASN A 310 -9.76 -10.38 -52.59
C ASN A 310 -9.15 -9.65 -51.38
N PHE A 311 -8.76 -10.38 -50.33
CA PHE A 311 -8.22 -9.79 -49.11
C PHE A 311 -6.89 -9.07 -49.37
N GLN A 312 -6.84 -7.77 -49.06
CA GLN A 312 -5.61 -6.97 -49.04
C GLN A 312 -5.38 -6.48 -47.61
N ALA A 313 -4.26 -6.89 -47.00
CA ALA A 313 -3.99 -6.64 -45.59
C ALA A 313 -3.93 -5.14 -45.26
N ASP A 314 -3.28 -4.33 -46.08
CA ASP A 314 -3.16 -2.88 -45.84
C ASP A 314 -4.51 -2.17 -45.88
N ARG A 315 -5.33 -2.46 -46.90
CA ARG A 315 -6.70 -1.89 -47.00
C ARG A 315 -7.61 -2.36 -45.89
N TYR A 316 -7.43 -3.60 -45.43
CA TYR A 316 -8.15 -4.11 -44.28
C TYR A 316 -7.78 -3.33 -43.01
N LEU A 317 -6.48 -3.14 -42.75
CA LEU A 317 -5.98 -2.39 -41.61
C LEU A 317 -6.45 -0.92 -41.63
N GLU A 318 -6.49 -0.28 -42.79
CA GLU A 318 -7.09 1.05 -42.95
C GLU A 318 -8.59 1.04 -42.63
N ARG A 319 -9.35 0.07 -43.16
CA ARG A 319 -10.80 -0.03 -42.94
C ARG A 319 -11.16 -0.26 -41.49
N VAL A 320 -10.36 -1.03 -40.75
CA VAL A 320 -10.59 -1.25 -39.31
C VAL A 320 -9.98 -0.15 -38.45
N GLU A 321 -9.43 0.91 -39.07
CA GLU A 321 -8.77 2.02 -38.41
C GLU A 321 -7.68 1.55 -37.44
N PHE A 322 -6.71 0.80 -37.95
CA PHE A 322 -5.68 0.11 -37.16
C PHE A 322 -5.04 0.98 -36.07
N SER A 323 -4.94 2.30 -36.28
CA SER A 323 -4.32 3.26 -35.36
C SER A 323 -4.94 3.24 -33.96
N ARG A 324 -6.22 2.85 -33.82
CA ARG A 324 -6.92 2.84 -32.52
C ARG A 324 -6.47 1.75 -31.54
N TYR A 325 -5.83 0.69 -32.02
CA TYR A 325 -5.50 -0.48 -31.20
C TYR A 325 -4.09 -0.44 -30.64
N ASP A 326 -3.87 -0.96 -29.44
CA ASP A 326 -2.54 -1.04 -28.84
C ASP A 326 -1.73 -2.20 -29.42
N PHE A 327 -2.38 -3.33 -29.63
CA PHE A 327 -1.82 -4.52 -30.25
C PHE A 327 -2.91 -5.40 -30.85
N PHE A 328 -2.49 -6.41 -31.62
CA PHE A 328 -3.38 -7.33 -32.33
C PHE A 328 -3.22 -8.76 -31.83
N ILE A 329 -4.33 -9.48 -31.73
CA ILE A 329 -4.36 -10.93 -31.53
C ILE A 329 -4.92 -11.54 -32.81
N ILE A 330 -4.12 -12.35 -33.49
CA ILE A 330 -4.49 -13.04 -34.73
C ILE A 330 -4.90 -14.47 -34.37
N LEU A 331 -6.19 -14.76 -34.51
CA LEU A 331 -6.76 -16.08 -34.26
C LEU A 331 -6.80 -16.92 -35.55
N ALA A 332 -6.37 -18.18 -35.43
CA ALA A 332 -6.42 -19.16 -36.50
C ALA A 332 -7.00 -20.49 -36.00
N SER A 333 -8.04 -20.97 -36.69
CA SER A 333 -8.57 -22.33 -36.51
C SER A 333 -8.03 -23.29 -37.57
N GLU A 334 -7.84 -24.56 -37.18
CA GLU A 334 -7.38 -25.70 -37.98
C GLU A 334 -6.03 -25.52 -38.69
N ARG A 335 -5.97 -24.70 -39.75
CA ARG A 335 -4.79 -24.61 -40.62
C ARG A 335 -4.26 -23.20 -40.69
N PHE A 336 -2.94 -23.09 -40.61
CA PHE A 336 -2.24 -21.84 -40.88
C PHE A 336 -2.35 -21.46 -42.37
N LYS A 337 -2.88 -20.28 -42.65
CA LYS A 337 -3.05 -19.72 -44.00
C LYS A 337 -2.14 -18.52 -44.27
N GLU A 338 -1.89 -18.24 -45.54
CA GLU A 338 -1.08 -17.11 -46.02
C GLU A 338 -1.67 -15.75 -45.60
N SER A 339 -3.00 -15.65 -45.49
CA SER A 339 -3.71 -14.47 -44.98
C SER A 339 -3.19 -14.00 -43.61
N HIS A 340 -2.84 -14.93 -42.71
CA HIS A 340 -2.31 -14.59 -41.39
C HIS A 340 -0.90 -13.99 -41.46
N VAL A 341 -0.07 -14.47 -42.38
CA VAL A 341 1.28 -13.95 -42.59
C VAL A 341 1.22 -12.54 -43.14
N CYS A 342 0.42 -12.33 -44.19
CA CYS A 342 0.24 -11.01 -44.80
C CYS A 342 -0.29 -10.00 -43.78
N LEU A 343 -1.24 -10.41 -42.94
CA LEU A 343 -1.78 -9.55 -41.87
C LEU A 343 -0.71 -9.22 -40.82
N ALA A 344 0.03 -10.22 -40.35
CA ALA A 344 1.11 -10.02 -39.39
C ALA A 344 2.22 -9.09 -39.92
N GLN A 345 2.63 -9.26 -41.17
CA GLN A 345 3.61 -8.39 -41.83
C GLN A 345 3.11 -6.95 -41.92
N ALA A 346 1.85 -6.74 -42.29
CA ALA A 346 1.27 -5.41 -42.38
C ALA A 346 1.16 -4.73 -41.00
N ILE A 347 0.83 -5.48 -39.94
CA ILE A 347 0.80 -4.95 -38.56
C ILE A 347 2.20 -4.52 -38.10
N VAL A 348 3.21 -5.36 -38.33
CA VAL A 348 4.61 -5.06 -37.96
C VAL A 348 5.15 -3.88 -38.78
N ALA A 349 4.82 -3.79 -40.07
CA ALA A 349 5.21 -2.67 -40.93
C ALA A 349 4.65 -1.33 -40.43
N GLN A 350 3.51 -1.35 -39.73
CA GLN A 350 2.91 -0.18 -39.10
C GLN A 350 3.37 0.05 -37.64
N GLY A 351 4.36 -0.71 -37.17
CA GLY A 351 5.01 -0.52 -35.87
C GLY A 351 4.21 -1.05 -34.68
N LYS A 352 3.22 -1.93 -34.90
CA LYS A 352 2.41 -2.52 -33.84
C LYS A 352 2.81 -3.96 -33.56
N GLN A 353 2.56 -4.39 -32.33
CA GLN A 353 2.81 -5.77 -31.91
C GLN A 353 1.61 -6.64 -32.24
N PHE A 354 1.88 -7.93 -32.49
CA PHE A 354 0.85 -8.94 -32.66
C PHE A 354 1.18 -10.22 -31.91
N TYR A 355 0.15 -10.96 -31.54
CA TYR A 355 0.24 -12.28 -30.93
C TYR A 355 -0.57 -13.26 -31.77
N PHE A 356 0.02 -14.40 -32.10
CA PHE A 356 -0.67 -15.42 -32.88
C PHE A 356 -1.23 -16.49 -31.95
N VAL A 357 -2.53 -16.75 -32.07
CA VAL A 357 -3.25 -17.71 -31.24
C VAL A 357 -3.90 -18.76 -32.14
N ARG A 358 -3.43 -19.99 -32.01
CA ARG A 358 -4.04 -21.16 -32.64
C ARG A 358 -5.14 -21.69 -31.71
N THR A 359 -6.38 -21.45 -32.09
CA THR A 359 -7.57 -21.83 -31.30
C THR A 359 -8.02 -23.26 -31.61
N LYS A 360 -9.00 -23.75 -30.85
CA LYS A 360 -9.67 -25.04 -31.10
C LYS A 360 -8.75 -26.27 -31.00
N ILE A 361 -7.71 -26.19 -30.16
CA ILE A 361 -6.75 -27.29 -29.96
C ILE A 361 -7.44 -28.56 -29.43
N ASP A 362 -8.52 -28.41 -28.68
CA ASP A 362 -9.43 -29.48 -28.27
C ASP A 362 -9.90 -30.34 -29.46
N ASN A 363 -10.28 -29.70 -30.58
CA ASN A 363 -10.70 -30.43 -31.79
C ASN A 363 -9.53 -31.16 -32.47
N ASP A 364 -8.34 -30.56 -32.48
CA ASP A 364 -7.13 -31.19 -33.00
C ASP A 364 -6.77 -32.43 -32.17
N MET A 365 -6.84 -32.34 -30.84
CA MET A 365 -6.62 -33.45 -29.92
C MET A 365 -7.64 -34.58 -30.12
N ASP A 366 -8.93 -34.24 -30.23
CA ASP A 366 -9.97 -35.23 -30.49
C ASP A 366 -9.84 -35.89 -31.87
N ALA A 367 -9.36 -35.18 -32.88
CA ALA A 367 -9.04 -35.75 -34.18
C ALA A 367 -7.86 -36.74 -34.09
N VAL A 368 -6.83 -36.42 -33.31
CA VAL A 368 -5.66 -37.29 -33.10
C VAL A 368 -6.02 -38.53 -32.29
N ARG A 369 -6.84 -38.40 -31.24
CA ARG A 369 -7.30 -39.53 -30.39
C ARG A 369 -8.03 -40.63 -31.17
N ARG A 370 -8.65 -40.30 -32.30
CA ARG A 370 -9.34 -41.28 -33.17
C ARG A 370 -8.39 -42.13 -34.02
N ARG A 371 -7.08 -41.84 -34.03
CA ARG A 371 -6.07 -42.61 -34.77
C ARG A 371 -5.80 -43.94 -34.06
N LYS A 372 -5.40 -44.98 -34.81
CA LYS A 372 -5.08 -46.31 -34.25
C LYS A 372 -3.94 -46.28 -33.22
N ASN A 373 -2.91 -45.48 -33.47
CA ASN A 373 -1.79 -45.22 -32.58
C ASN A 373 -1.64 -43.70 -32.43
N PRO A 374 -2.31 -43.07 -31.45
CA PRO A 374 -2.23 -41.63 -31.28
C PRO A 374 -0.85 -41.24 -30.73
N PRO A 375 -0.17 -40.23 -31.29
CA PRO A 375 0.97 -39.59 -30.64
C PRO A 375 0.56 -38.96 -29.31
N THR A 376 1.55 -38.66 -28.48
CA THR A 376 1.34 -37.98 -27.20
C THR A 376 0.86 -36.54 -27.43
N GLU A 377 0.18 -35.97 -26.43
CA GLU A 377 -0.32 -34.59 -26.49
C GLU A 377 0.83 -33.59 -26.76
N GLU A 378 1.96 -33.75 -26.08
CA GLU A 378 3.14 -32.90 -26.26
C GLU A 378 3.72 -32.96 -27.68
N GLU A 379 3.76 -34.15 -28.30
CA GLU A 379 4.22 -34.32 -29.69
C GLU A 379 3.33 -33.54 -30.66
N VAL A 380 2.01 -33.63 -30.50
CA VAL A 380 1.05 -32.92 -31.37
C VAL A 380 1.16 -31.41 -31.19
N LEU A 381 1.24 -30.92 -29.94
CA LEU A 381 1.39 -29.50 -29.66
C LEU A 381 2.70 -28.96 -30.24
N ASN A 382 3.80 -29.71 -30.11
CA ASN A 382 5.09 -29.31 -30.67
C ASN A 382 5.09 -29.31 -32.21
N GLU A 383 4.41 -30.27 -32.84
CA GLU A 383 4.23 -30.31 -34.30
C GLU A 383 3.48 -29.06 -34.79
N ILE A 384 2.33 -28.75 -34.18
CA ILE A 384 1.52 -27.58 -34.56
C ILE A 384 2.28 -26.27 -34.32
N ARG A 385 2.97 -26.15 -33.19
CA ARG A 385 3.76 -24.97 -32.84
C ARG A 385 4.91 -24.75 -33.82
N SER A 386 5.66 -25.81 -34.14
CA SER A 386 6.79 -25.75 -35.07
C SER A 386 6.33 -25.39 -36.48
N ASP A 387 5.22 -25.96 -36.96
CA ASP A 387 4.65 -25.61 -38.27
C ASP A 387 4.29 -24.12 -38.37
N CYS A 388 3.67 -23.55 -37.33
CA CYS A 388 3.35 -22.12 -37.30
C CYS A 388 4.62 -21.26 -37.25
N GLN A 389 5.58 -21.60 -36.40
CA GLN A 389 6.85 -20.87 -36.25
C GLN A 389 7.69 -20.91 -37.53
N GLU A 390 7.79 -22.05 -38.20
CA GLU A 390 8.50 -22.17 -39.47
C GLU A 390 7.88 -21.30 -40.57
N LYS A 391 6.55 -21.24 -40.64
CA LYS A 391 5.85 -20.42 -41.63
C LYS A 391 6.06 -18.92 -41.38
N PHE A 392 6.03 -18.48 -40.12
CA PHE A 392 6.39 -17.10 -39.78
C PHE A 392 7.88 -16.81 -40.03
N ALA A 393 8.78 -17.74 -39.71
CA ALA A 393 10.21 -17.58 -39.94
C ALA A 393 10.52 -17.42 -41.44
N LYS A 394 9.89 -18.21 -42.31
CA LYS A 394 9.99 -18.09 -43.78
C LYS A 394 9.53 -16.73 -44.29
N ALA A 395 8.64 -16.06 -43.57
CA ALA A 395 8.12 -14.74 -43.89
C ALA A 395 8.89 -13.58 -43.24
N GLY A 396 10.03 -13.85 -42.59
CA GLY A 396 10.86 -12.85 -41.91
C GLY A 396 10.37 -12.46 -40.50
N LEU A 397 9.41 -13.20 -39.95
CA LEU A 397 8.81 -12.97 -38.63
C LEU A 397 9.22 -14.06 -37.62
N ALA A 398 10.51 -14.41 -37.57
CA ALA A 398 11.02 -15.55 -36.78
C ALA A 398 10.78 -15.44 -35.26
N ASN A 399 10.60 -14.23 -34.72
CA ASN A 399 10.38 -13.99 -33.29
C ASN A 399 8.88 -13.95 -32.91
N SER A 400 7.98 -14.37 -33.80
CA SER A 400 6.53 -14.34 -33.55
C SER A 400 6.14 -15.25 -32.39
N LYS A 401 5.35 -14.72 -31.46
CA LYS A 401 4.80 -15.48 -30.33
C LYS A 401 3.58 -16.28 -30.80
N VAL A 402 3.64 -17.59 -30.62
CA VAL A 402 2.59 -18.54 -31.02
C VAL A 402 2.08 -19.24 -29.76
N PHE A 403 0.77 -19.13 -29.52
CA PHE A 403 0.08 -19.76 -28.40
C PHE A 403 -0.98 -20.73 -28.90
N LEU A 404 -1.03 -21.92 -28.30
CA LEU A 404 -2.01 -22.96 -28.60
C LEU A 404 -3.07 -22.97 -27.50
N LEU A 405 -4.31 -22.58 -27.82
CA LEU A 405 -5.39 -22.38 -26.84
C LEU A 405 -6.66 -23.15 -27.19
N SER A 406 -7.43 -23.49 -26.15
CA SER A 406 -8.83 -23.89 -26.25
C SER A 406 -9.69 -22.89 -25.48
N SER A 407 -10.72 -22.35 -26.14
CA SER A 407 -11.71 -21.46 -25.50
C SER A 407 -12.56 -22.18 -24.45
N PHE A 408 -12.63 -23.51 -24.51
CA PHE A 408 -13.41 -24.33 -23.57
C PHE A 408 -12.57 -24.89 -22.43
N GLU A 409 -11.26 -25.00 -22.60
CA GLU A 409 -10.32 -25.55 -21.61
C GLU A 409 -9.24 -24.52 -21.22
N ILE A 410 -9.65 -23.46 -20.52
CA ILE A 410 -8.79 -22.31 -20.15
C ILE A 410 -7.60 -22.73 -19.26
N ASN A 411 -7.75 -23.80 -18.48
CA ASN A 411 -6.71 -24.29 -17.56
C ASN A 411 -5.69 -25.22 -18.24
N LYS A 412 -5.76 -25.41 -19.58
CA LYS A 412 -4.85 -26.28 -20.34
C LYS A 412 -4.05 -25.48 -21.37
N TYR A 413 -3.06 -26.15 -21.96
CA TYR A 413 -2.23 -25.65 -23.06
C TYR A 413 -1.50 -24.34 -22.68
N ASP A 414 -1.47 -23.35 -23.58
CA ASP A 414 -0.63 -22.17 -23.44
C ASP A 414 -1.35 -20.94 -22.83
N PHE A 415 -2.53 -21.10 -22.21
CA PHE A 415 -3.32 -19.93 -21.76
C PHE A 415 -2.59 -19.09 -20.71
N GLN A 416 -1.98 -19.75 -19.72
CA GLN A 416 -1.18 -19.07 -18.71
C GLN A 416 0.03 -18.36 -19.34
N ALA A 417 0.74 -19.02 -20.26
CA ALA A 417 1.89 -18.44 -20.95
C ALA A 417 1.49 -17.25 -21.84
N PHE A 418 0.28 -17.29 -22.42
CA PHE A 418 -0.30 -16.19 -23.18
C PHE A 418 -0.55 -14.96 -22.28
N GLU A 419 -1.19 -15.13 -21.14
CA GLU A 419 -1.42 -14.04 -20.17
C GLU A 419 -0.09 -13.46 -19.64
N GLU A 420 0.86 -14.31 -19.28
CA GLU A 420 2.19 -13.89 -18.81
C GLU A 420 2.97 -13.11 -19.86
N THR A 421 2.88 -13.50 -21.14
CA THR A 421 3.56 -12.78 -22.23
C THR A 421 2.92 -11.40 -22.45
N LEU A 422 1.58 -11.33 -22.50
CA LEU A 422 0.88 -10.05 -22.62
C LEU A 422 1.21 -9.12 -21.45
N GLU A 423 1.26 -9.66 -20.23
CA GLU A 423 1.66 -8.91 -19.05
C GLU A 423 3.07 -8.32 -19.23
N GLN A 424 4.06 -9.13 -19.60
CA GLN A 424 5.46 -8.70 -19.71
C GLN A 424 5.71 -7.67 -20.82
N GLU A 425 5.04 -7.81 -21.96
CA GLU A 425 5.27 -6.98 -23.14
C GLU A 425 4.45 -5.68 -23.13
N LEU A 426 3.39 -5.58 -22.31
CA LEU A 426 2.63 -4.35 -22.17
C LEU A 426 3.38 -3.26 -21.38
N PRO A 427 3.27 -1.97 -21.80
CA PRO A 427 3.74 -0.83 -21.00
C PRO A 427 3.11 -0.83 -19.60
N SER A 428 3.84 -0.32 -18.60
CA SER A 428 3.45 -0.41 -17.18
C SER A 428 1.98 0.01 -16.92
N HIS A 429 1.56 1.18 -17.40
CA HIS A 429 0.20 1.69 -17.19
C HIS A 429 -0.90 0.83 -17.85
N LYS A 430 -0.61 0.25 -19.03
CA LYS A 430 -1.55 -0.65 -19.74
C LYS A 430 -1.57 -2.06 -19.15
N ARG A 431 -0.42 -2.52 -18.63
CA ARG A 431 -0.31 -3.79 -17.91
C ARG A 431 -1.21 -3.83 -16.68
N HIS A 432 -1.27 -2.73 -15.92
CA HIS A 432 -2.16 -2.62 -14.76
C HIS A 432 -3.63 -2.76 -15.18
N ALA A 433 -4.07 -1.98 -16.16
CA ALA A 433 -5.44 -2.05 -16.68
C ALA A 433 -5.77 -3.46 -17.19
N PHE A 434 -4.86 -4.09 -17.94
CA PHE A 434 -5.01 -5.45 -18.42
C PHE A 434 -5.17 -6.45 -17.27
N LEU A 435 -4.21 -6.49 -16.34
CA LEU A 435 -4.20 -7.49 -15.26
C LEU A 435 -5.40 -7.35 -14.32
N LEU A 436 -5.86 -6.13 -14.02
CA LEU A 436 -7.07 -5.91 -13.23
C LEU A 436 -8.35 -6.35 -13.98
N SER A 437 -8.36 -6.24 -15.32
CA SER A 437 -9.48 -6.68 -16.16
C SER A 437 -9.62 -8.20 -16.29
N LEU A 438 -8.55 -8.97 -16.08
CA LEU A 438 -8.58 -10.42 -16.21
C LEU A 438 -9.59 -11.07 -15.24
N PRO A 439 -10.30 -12.13 -15.65
CA PRO A 439 -11.23 -12.81 -14.75
C PRO A 439 -10.48 -13.60 -13.67
N ASN A 440 -11.06 -13.69 -12.47
CA ASN A 440 -10.45 -14.40 -11.34
C ASN A 440 -10.68 -15.91 -11.48
N VAL A 441 -9.97 -16.55 -12.41
CA VAL A 441 -10.11 -17.98 -12.73
C VAL A 441 -8.97 -18.85 -12.19
N SER A 442 -7.90 -18.22 -11.70
CA SER A 442 -6.75 -18.92 -11.10
C SER A 442 -6.23 -18.15 -9.88
N SER A 443 -5.68 -18.89 -8.92
CA SER A 443 -5.03 -18.28 -7.74
C SER A 443 -3.83 -17.41 -8.14
N ALA A 444 -3.16 -17.73 -9.25
CA ALA A 444 -2.06 -16.94 -9.79
C ALA A 444 -2.53 -15.55 -10.23
N ILE A 445 -3.67 -15.43 -10.93
CA ILE A 445 -4.24 -14.12 -11.33
C ILE A 445 -4.64 -13.32 -10.09
N ILE A 446 -5.31 -13.95 -9.11
CA ILE A 446 -5.71 -13.28 -7.87
C ILE A 446 -4.50 -12.73 -7.12
N GLU A 447 -3.43 -13.52 -7.02
CA GLU A 447 -2.19 -13.13 -6.35
C GLU A 447 -1.48 -11.98 -7.08
N LYS A 448 -1.41 -12.03 -8.43
CA LYS A 448 -0.86 -10.93 -9.22
C LYS A 448 -1.66 -9.63 -9.05
N LYS A 449 -3.00 -9.70 -9.05
CA LYS A 449 -3.87 -8.55 -8.75
C LYS A 449 -3.63 -8.01 -7.35
N ARG A 450 -3.51 -8.89 -6.35
CA ARG A 450 -3.19 -8.51 -4.97
C ARG A 450 -1.88 -7.73 -4.92
N GLN A 451 -0.81 -8.27 -5.50
CA GLN A 451 0.50 -7.60 -5.53
C GLN A 451 0.45 -6.24 -6.24
N LEU A 452 -0.22 -6.16 -7.40
CA LEU A 452 -0.40 -4.91 -8.13
C LEU A 452 -1.17 -3.86 -7.34
N LEU A 453 -2.30 -4.24 -6.76
CA LEU A 453 -3.15 -3.31 -6.01
C LEU A 453 -2.47 -2.87 -4.72
N HIS A 454 -1.69 -3.76 -4.09
CA HIS A 454 -0.94 -3.45 -2.88
C HIS A 454 0.01 -2.29 -3.16
N GLN A 455 0.81 -2.34 -4.24
CA GLN A 455 1.79 -1.31 -4.64
C GLN A 455 1.23 0.12 -4.73
N GLU A 456 -0.08 0.28 -4.89
CA GLU A 456 -0.75 1.56 -5.05
C GLU A 456 -1.51 2.01 -3.78
N VAL A 457 -1.59 1.17 -2.74
CA VAL A 457 -2.31 1.45 -1.48
C VAL A 457 -1.77 2.70 -0.81
N TRP A 458 -0.45 2.87 -0.77
CA TRP A 458 0.18 4.04 -0.15
C TRP A 458 -0.23 5.35 -0.86
N LYS A 459 -0.40 5.37 -2.19
CA LYS A 459 -0.83 6.58 -2.92
C LYS A 459 -2.24 7.00 -2.51
N VAL A 460 -3.14 6.01 -2.37
CA VAL A 460 -4.51 6.24 -1.89
C VAL A 460 -4.51 6.71 -0.44
N ALA A 461 -3.75 6.05 0.42
CA ALA A 461 -3.64 6.42 1.84
C ALA A 461 -3.09 7.83 2.02
N LEU A 462 -2.12 8.24 1.19
CA LEU A 462 -1.51 9.57 1.22
C LEU A 462 -2.48 10.65 0.75
N ILE A 463 -3.26 10.41 -0.30
CA ILE A 463 -4.30 11.36 -0.71
C ILE A 463 -5.37 11.50 0.38
N SER A 464 -5.84 10.37 0.94
CA SER A 464 -6.84 10.38 2.02
C SER A 464 -6.37 11.19 3.23
N SER A 465 -5.11 11.00 3.65
CA SER A 465 -4.55 11.67 4.82
C SER A 465 -4.28 13.16 4.59
N LEU A 466 -3.79 13.54 3.40
CA LEU A 466 -3.49 14.94 3.08
C LEU A 466 -4.76 15.79 2.90
N VAL A 467 -5.82 15.23 2.32
CA VAL A 467 -7.11 15.92 2.15
C VAL A 467 -7.79 16.20 3.50
N ALA A 468 -7.58 15.34 4.50
CA ALA A 468 -8.12 15.54 5.85
C ALA A 468 -7.42 16.69 6.62
N ALA A 469 -6.20 17.08 6.23
CA ALA A 469 -5.36 18.00 6.99
C ALA A 469 -5.45 19.48 6.55
N VAL A 470 -6.01 19.79 5.37
CA VAL A 470 -6.01 21.17 4.82
C VAL A 470 -7.37 21.55 4.19
N PRO A 471 -8.05 22.60 4.66
CA PRO A 471 -9.19 23.18 3.95
C PRO A 471 -8.68 24.01 2.75
N LEU A 472 -8.73 23.47 1.53
CA LEU A 472 -8.30 24.14 0.31
C LEU A 472 -9.44 24.95 -0.33
N PRO A 473 -9.30 26.28 -0.54
CA PRO A 473 -10.30 27.10 -1.23
C PRO A 473 -10.40 26.75 -2.72
N GLY A 474 -11.63 26.66 -3.26
CA GLY A 474 -11.88 26.51 -4.71
C GLY A 474 -12.17 25.08 -5.19
N LEU A 475 -12.03 24.08 -4.33
CA LEU A 475 -12.41 22.69 -4.60
C LEU A 475 -13.47 22.24 -3.58
N ALA A 476 -14.58 21.68 -4.06
CA ALA A 476 -15.69 21.23 -3.21
C ALA A 476 -15.33 19.92 -2.48
N PHE A 477 -14.44 19.97 -1.48
CA PHE A 477 -14.01 18.78 -0.74
C PHE A 477 -14.82 18.59 0.55
N THR A 478 -15.86 17.78 0.45
CA THR A 478 -16.14 16.79 1.51
C THR A 478 -15.47 15.50 1.06
N CYS A 479 -14.90 14.70 1.96
CA CYS A 479 -14.74 13.22 1.87
C CYS A 479 -13.32 12.64 2.10
N ASP A 480 -13.08 12.14 3.32
CA ASP A 480 -12.12 11.04 3.58
C ASP A 480 -12.80 9.68 3.27
N VAL A 481 -14.03 9.49 3.78
CA VAL A 481 -14.77 8.22 3.65
C VAL A 481 -15.19 7.89 2.20
N SER A 482 -15.48 8.87 1.33
CA SER A 482 -15.98 8.55 -0.03
C SER A 482 -14.89 8.07 -0.99
N ILE A 483 -13.67 8.59 -0.86
CA ILE A 483 -12.51 8.12 -1.64
C ILE A 483 -12.22 6.68 -1.26
N LEU A 484 -12.15 6.40 0.05
CA LEU A 484 -11.97 5.05 0.57
C LEU A 484 -13.10 4.11 0.16
N LEU A 485 -14.36 4.55 0.25
CA LEU A 485 -15.52 3.76 -0.19
C LEU A 485 -15.43 3.41 -1.67
N ARG A 486 -15.14 4.40 -2.53
CA ARG A 486 -14.99 4.17 -3.97
C ARG A 486 -13.87 3.17 -4.23
N LYS A 487 -12.72 3.33 -3.57
CA LYS A 487 -11.56 2.45 -3.80
C LYS A 487 -11.78 1.03 -3.30
N LEU A 488 -12.35 0.86 -2.11
CA LEU A 488 -12.71 -0.46 -1.57
C LEU A 488 -13.79 -1.13 -2.43
N SER A 489 -14.73 -0.36 -2.98
CA SER A 489 -15.70 -0.89 -3.94
C SER A 489 -15.02 -1.39 -5.21
N THR A 490 -14.02 -0.68 -5.71
CA THR A 490 -13.20 -1.14 -6.84
C THR A 490 -12.43 -2.42 -6.49
N TYR A 491 -11.76 -2.49 -5.33
CA TYR A 491 -11.07 -3.73 -4.91
C TYR A 491 -12.01 -4.93 -4.85
N ARG A 492 -13.19 -4.75 -4.24
CA ARG A 492 -14.20 -5.81 -4.19
C ARG A 492 -14.59 -6.30 -5.59
N GLN A 493 -14.72 -5.38 -6.54
CA GLN A 493 -15.02 -5.69 -7.93
C GLN A 493 -13.84 -6.36 -8.64
N ASP A 494 -12.60 -5.89 -8.43
CA ASP A 494 -11.37 -6.46 -9.00
C ASP A 494 -11.16 -7.91 -8.56
N PHE A 495 -11.52 -8.23 -7.32
CA PHE A 495 -11.53 -9.57 -6.75
C PHE A 495 -12.82 -10.37 -7.04
N GLY A 496 -13.77 -9.82 -7.80
CA GLY A 496 -14.96 -10.54 -8.26
C GLY A 496 -15.94 -10.90 -7.14
N LEU A 497 -15.91 -10.15 -6.03
CA LEU A 497 -16.75 -10.36 -4.84
C LEU A 497 -17.99 -9.46 -4.83
N ASP A 498 -18.21 -8.69 -5.91
CA ASP A 498 -19.46 -7.98 -6.15
C ASP A 498 -20.57 -8.94 -6.61
N ALA A 499 -21.83 -8.48 -6.48
CA ALA A 499 -22.99 -9.33 -6.74
C ALA A 499 -23.03 -9.85 -8.19
N ALA A 500 -22.65 -9.04 -9.18
CA ALA A 500 -22.71 -9.43 -10.58
C ALA A 500 -21.63 -10.47 -10.91
N SER A 501 -20.41 -10.29 -10.38
CA SER A 501 -19.33 -11.25 -10.55
C SER A 501 -19.61 -12.60 -9.90
N LEU A 502 -20.18 -12.61 -8.68
CA LEU A 502 -20.56 -13.85 -8.01
C LEU A 502 -21.69 -14.58 -8.75
N THR A 503 -22.67 -13.86 -9.30
CA THR A 503 -23.73 -14.46 -10.13
C THR A 503 -23.15 -15.12 -11.38
N ARG A 504 -22.29 -14.42 -12.13
CA ARG A 504 -21.61 -15.01 -13.30
C ARG A 504 -20.79 -16.24 -12.95
N LEU A 505 -20.06 -16.20 -11.84
CA LEU A 505 -19.28 -17.35 -11.37
C LEU A 505 -20.18 -18.52 -10.96
N ALA A 506 -21.30 -18.26 -10.30
CA ALA A 506 -22.30 -19.27 -9.93
C ALA A 506 -22.88 -19.97 -11.17
N GLU A 507 -23.29 -19.20 -12.17
CA GLU A 507 -23.79 -19.71 -13.44
C GLU A 507 -22.74 -20.55 -14.17
N ARG A 508 -21.50 -20.07 -14.25
CA ARG A 508 -20.40 -20.76 -14.93
C ARG A 508 -19.93 -22.03 -14.21
N SER A 509 -19.97 -22.06 -12.88
CA SER A 509 -19.59 -23.24 -12.08
C SER A 509 -20.74 -24.23 -11.88
N GLY A 510 -21.98 -23.84 -12.21
CA GLY A 510 -23.17 -24.61 -11.87
C GLY A 510 -23.45 -24.68 -10.36
N LYS A 511 -22.77 -23.86 -9.54
CA LYS A 511 -22.94 -23.83 -8.09
C LYS A 511 -24.00 -22.80 -7.69
N PRO A 512 -24.81 -23.05 -6.64
CA PRO A 512 -25.74 -22.04 -6.15
C PRO A 512 -25.01 -20.78 -5.65
N LEU A 513 -25.53 -19.61 -6.01
CA LEU A 513 -24.96 -18.31 -5.61
C LEU A 513 -24.77 -18.17 -4.10
N GLU A 514 -25.69 -18.72 -3.30
CA GLU A 514 -25.61 -18.66 -1.84
C GLU A 514 -24.44 -19.48 -1.26
N VAL A 515 -24.03 -20.54 -1.95
CA VAL A 515 -22.84 -21.32 -1.55
C VAL A 515 -21.59 -20.48 -1.75
N LEU A 516 -21.47 -19.80 -2.89
CA LEU A 516 -20.31 -18.95 -3.17
C LEU A 516 -20.27 -17.71 -2.25
N ARG A 517 -21.44 -17.09 -1.98
CA ARG A 517 -21.54 -15.96 -1.05
C ARG A 517 -21.15 -16.32 0.38
N ALA A 518 -21.43 -17.55 0.81
CA ALA A 518 -21.10 -18.01 2.17
C ALA A 518 -19.58 -18.09 2.42
N GLU A 519 -18.78 -18.33 1.37
CA GLU A 519 -17.31 -18.37 1.43
C GLU A 519 -16.67 -16.97 1.49
N VAL A 520 -17.46 -15.91 1.33
CA VAL A 520 -17.01 -14.52 1.55
C VAL A 520 -17.10 -14.22 3.03
N HIS A 521 -15.97 -14.21 3.73
CA HIS A 521 -15.91 -14.06 5.17
C HIS A 521 -15.62 -12.62 5.62
N SER A 522 -14.87 -11.87 4.82
CA SER A 522 -14.51 -10.49 5.12
C SER A 522 -15.75 -9.59 5.16
N THR A 523 -15.70 -8.59 6.04
CA THR A 523 -16.83 -7.64 6.18
C THR A 523 -17.03 -6.83 4.90
N LEU A 524 -15.92 -6.46 4.23
CA LEU A 524 -15.95 -5.71 2.96
C LEU A 524 -16.35 -6.55 1.76
N GLY A 525 -15.98 -7.82 1.71
CA GLY A 525 -16.44 -8.73 0.66
C GLY A 525 -17.96 -8.86 0.66
N ARG A 526 -18.58 -8.85 1.84
CA ARG A 526 -20.04 -8.92 2.01
C ARG A 526 -20.74 -7.61 1.65
N SER A 527 -20.31 -6.50 2.25
CA SER A 527 -20.98 -5.20 2.08
C SER A 527 -20.04 -4.03 2.31
N ILE A 528 -20.20 -2.98 1.51
CA ILE A 528 -19.41 -1.75 1.61
C ILE A 528 -20.38 -0.59 1.87
N ASN A 529 -20.25 0.04 3.04
CA ASN A 529 -20.99 1.24 3.40
C ASN A 529 -20.14 2.13 4.34
N LYS A 530 -20.61 3.36 4.58
CA LYS A 530 -19.90 4.35 5.41
C LYS A 530 -19.56 3.80 6.80
N ASP A 531 -20.52 3.13 7.45
CA ASP A 531 -20.36 2.63 8.81
C ASP A 531 -19.31 1.52 8.91
N VAL A 532 -19.24 0.63 7.91
CA VAL A 532 -18.19 -0.40 7.81
C VAL A 532 -16.81 0.24 7.66
N VAL A 533 -16.67 1.24 6.78
CA VAL A 533 -15.39 1.95 6.59
C VAL A 533 -14.96 2.67 7.87
N ILE A 534 -15.89 3.36 8.54
CA ILE A 534 -15.63 4.03 9.83
C ILE A 534 -15.24 3.00 10.89
N GLY A 535 -15.93 1.86 10.97
CA GLY A 535 -15.63 0.80 11.92
C GLY A 535 -14.25 0.16 11.67
N LEU A 536 -13.84 -0.01 10.41
CA LEU A 536 -12.52 -0.52 10.05
C LEU A 536 -11.40 0.46 10.36
N LEU A 537 -11.60 1.76 10.08
CA LEU A 537 -10.68 2.82 10.50
C LEU A 537 -10.53 2.85 12.04
N GLY A 538 -11.62 2.63 12.77
CA GLY A 538 -11.64 2.52 14.23
C GLY A 538 -10.96 1.26 14.80
N LYS A 539 -10.94 0.15 14.06
CA LYS A 539 -10.21 -1.08 14.44
C LYS A 539 -8.72 -0.99 14.14
N ALA A 540 -8.37 -0.44 12.98
CA ALA A 540 -6.99 -0.23 12.56
C ALA A 540 -6.24 0.73 13.51
N THR A 541 -6.94 1.70 14.10
CA THR A 541 -6.40 2.55 15.17
C THR A 541 -6.03 1.77 16.44
N GLY A 542 -6.63 0.60 16.68
CA GLY A 542 -6.35 -0.24 17.86
C GLY A 542 -5.29 -1.33 17.64
N THR A 543 -4.92 -1.65 16.40
CA THR A 543 -3.92 -2.69 16.05
C THR A 543 -2.58 -2.13 15.53
N GLY A 544 -2.53 -0.85 15.15
CA GLY A 544 -1.39 -0.24 14.44
C GLY A 544 -0.28 0.39 15.29
N LEU A 545 -0.35 0.37 16.62
CA LEU A 545 0.54 1.21 17.45
C LEU A 545 1.98 0.69 17.62
N VAL A 546 2.31 -0.52 17.15
CA VAL A 546 3.69 -1.04 17.17
C VAL A 546 4.42 -0.83 15.83
N VAL A 547 3.71 -0.41 14.77
CA VAL A 547 4.26 -0.30 13.39
C VAL A 547 4.19 1.13 12.82
N ALA A 548 3.62 2.08 13.57
CA ALA A 548 3.43 3.49 13.16
C ALA A 548 4.71 4.24 12.77
N ASN A 549 5.88 3.68 13.06
CA ASN A 549 7.17 4.33 12.93
C ASN A 549 7.87 4.16 11.57
N PHE A 550 7.37 3.26 10.71
CA PHE A 550 8.08 2.88 9.49
C PHE A 550 7.88 3.81 8.27
N PHE A 551 6.76 4.55 8.21
CA PHE A 551 6.40 5.33 7.01
C PHE A 551 6.61 6.83 7.15
N ILE A 552 6.64 7.35 8.38
CA ILE A 552 6.84 8.77 8.65
C ILE A 552 8.23 9.23 8.17
N HIS A 553 9.22 8.33 8.14
CA HIS A 553 10.62 8.62 7.82
C HIS A 553 11.01 8.58 6.31
N ARG A 554 10.17 8.08 5.39
CA ARG A 554 10.51 8.03 3.94
C ARG A 554 9.80 9.08 3.07
N ILE A 555 8.82 9.80 3.61
CA ILE A 555 8.08 10.84 2.87
C ILE A 555 8.65 12.21 3.28
N PRO A 556 9.30 12.97 2.37
CA PRO A 556 10.11 14.15 2.69
C PRO A 556 9.36 15.39 3.23
N ILE A 557 8.07 15.27 3.58
CA ILE A 557 7.16 16.36 3.94
C ILE A 557 6.98 16.44 5.48
N TYR A 558 8.09 16.33 6.21
CA TYR A 558 8.10 16.07 7.66
C TYR A 558 7.43 17.15 8.52
N GLY A 559 7.37 18.41 8.09
CA GLY A 559 6.78 19.51 8.87
C GLY A 559 5.25 19.57 8.85
N ALA A 560 4.60 19.05 7.81
CA ALA A 560 3.14 19.11 7.64
C ALA A 560 2.43 17.80 8.02
N LEU A 561 3.20 16.70 8.19
CA LEU A 561 2.69 15.34 8.40
C LEU A 561 2.55 14.92 9.87
N ALA A 562 2.81 15.79 10.86
CA ALA A 562 2.71 15.41 12.28
C ALA A 562 1.30 14.94 12.71
N ALA A 563 0.24 15.44 12.07
CA ALA A 563 -1.13 14.91 12.23
C ALA A 563 -1.55 13.94 11.10
N GLY A 564 -0.92 14.06 9.92
CA GLY A 564 -1.23 13.25 8.73
C GLY A 564 -0.61 11.86 8.72
N GLY A 565 0.50 11.63 9.43
CA GLY A 565 1.23 10.35 9.46
C GLY A 565 0.45 9.22 10.14
N LEU A 566 -0.23 9.51 11.26
CA LEU A 566 -1.11 8.53 11.93
C LEU A 566 -2.37 8.22 11.10
N SER A 567 -2.95 9.24 10.46
CA SER A 567 -4.07 9.07 9.53
C SER A 567 -3.66 8.24 8.31
N PHE A 568 -2.50 8.55 7.71
CA PHE A 568 -1.90 7.79 6.63
C PHE A 568 -1.70 6.33 7.03
N HIS A 569 -1.04 6.06 8.16
CA HIS A 569 -0.78 4.70 8.62
C HIS A 569 -2.07 3.93 8.90
N THR A 570 -3.03 4.56 9.59
CA THR A 570 -4.33 3.93 9.87
C THR A 570 -5.03 3.56 8.58
N THR A 571 -5.07 4.48 7.61
CA THR A 571 -5.70 4.26 6.31
C THR A 571 -4.93 3.22 5.48
N TYR A 572 -3.60 3.27 5.46
CA TYR A 572 -2.74 2.29 4.78
C TYR A 572 -2.95 0.89 5.35
N SER A 573 -2.79 0.71 6.66
CA SER A 573 -2.97 -0.57 7.34
C SER A 573 -4.39 -1.12 7.15
N MET A 574 -5.40 -0.25 7.19
CA MET A 574 -6.78 -0.62 6.90
C MET A 574 -6.91 -1.11 5.45
N LEU A 575 -6.48 -0.31 4.47
CA LEU A 575 -6.57 -0.66 3.05
C LEU A 575 -5.78 -1.93 2.70
N SER A 576 -4.57 -2.09 3.22
CA SER A 576 -3.74 -3.28 3.04
C SER A 576 -4.41 -4.52 3.63
N GLN A 577 -4.88 -4.48 4.88
CA GLN A 577 -5.58 -5.61 5.48
C GLN A 577 -6.85 -5.96 4.70
N CYS A 578 -7.60 -4.95 4.27
CA CYS A 578 -8.81 -5.14 3.48
C CYS A 578 -8.50 -5.77 2.12
N LEU A 579 -7.39 -5.39 1.49
CA LEU A 579 -6.92 -5.98 0.24
C LEU A 579 -6.56 -7.46 0.43
N GLU A 580 -5.81 -7.79 1.48
CA GLU A 580 -5.47 -9.18 1.84
C GLU A 580 -6.72 -10.03 2.09
N ASP A 581 -7.67 -9.50 2.86
CA ASP A 581 -8.92 -10.19 3.19
C ASP A 581 -9.75 -10.47 1.93
N LEU A 582 -9.85 -9.50 1.01
CA LEU A 582 -10.57 -9.66 -0.26
C LEU A 582 -9.88 -10.65 -1.19
N ALA A 583 -8.54 -10.63 -1.26
CA ALA A 583 -7.78 -11.62 -2.03
C ALA A 583 -8.00 -13.04 -1.48
N ALA A 584 -7.96 -13.21 -0.16
CA ALA A 584 -8.20 -14.49 0.50
C ALA A 584 -9.63 -15.00 0.29
N ASP A 585 -10.64 -14.13 0.40
CA ASP A 585 -12.03 -14.47 0.09
C ASP A 585 -12.19 -14.87 -1.38
N SER A 586 -11.56 -14.15 -2.32
CA SER A 586 -11.58 -14.48 -3.75
C SER A 586 -11.00 -15.86 -4.03
N GLN A 587 -9.88 -16.22 -3.37
CA GLN A 587 -9.30 -17.56 -3.48
C GLN A 587 -10.22 -18.66 -2.95
N LYS A 588 -10.88 -18.44 -1.80
CA LYS A 588 -11.85 -19.40 -1.24
C LYS A 588 -13.05 -19.60 -2.14
N VAL A 589 -13.60 -18.51 -2.66
CA VAL A 589 -14.71 -18.53 -3.62
C VAL A 589 -14.30 -19.28 -4.90
N LEU A 590 -13.09 -19.04 -5.41
CA LEU A 590 -12.56 -19.74 -6.57
C LEU A 590 -12.46 -21.25 -6.33
N LEU A 591 -11.86 -21.66 -5.20
CA LEU A 591 -11.74 -23.07 -4.83
C LEU A 591 -13.13 -23.71 -4.72
N LYS A 592 -14.08 -23.04 -4.08
CA LYS A 592 -15.44 -23.55 -3.92
C LYS A 592 -16.19 -23.68 -5.25
N ALA A 593 -15.98 -22.74 -6.17
CA ALA A 593 -16.62 -22.75 -7.47
C ALA A 593 -16.17 -23.95 -8.32
N PHE A 594 -14.89 -24.32 -8.26
CA PHE A 594 -14.32 -25.39 -9.09
C PHE A 594 -13.99 -26.69 -8.33
N ASP A 595 -14.33 -26.76 -7.05
CA ASP A 595 -14.25 -28.00 -6.28
C ASP A 595 -15.22 -29.05 -6.86
N SER A 596 -14.66 -30.22 -7.16
CA SER A 596 -15.43 -31.39 -7.55
C SER A 596 -16.25 -31.85 -6.35
N GLU A 597 -17.57 -31.89 -6.47
CA GLU A 597 -18.39 -32.60 -5.48
C GLU A 597 -18.00 -34.08 -5.52
N VAL A 598 -17.45 -34.57 -4.41
CA VAL A 598 -17.21 -36.00 -4.16
C VAL A 598 -18.52 -36.75 -4.07
#